data_AF-A0A4Q3FVX7-F1
#
_entry.id   AF-A0A4Q3FVX7-F1
#
_cell.length_a   1.000
_cell.length_b   1.000
_cell.length_c   1.000
_cell.angle_alpha   90.00
_cell.angle_beta   90.00
_cell.angle_gamma   90.00
#
_symmetry.space_group_name_H-M   'P 1'
#
loop_
_entity.id
_entity.type
_entity.pdbx_description
1 polymer ?
#
loop_
_entity_poly.entity_id
_entity_poly.type
_entity_poly.pdbx_seq_one_letter_code
_entity_poly.pdbx_strand_id
1 'polypeptide(L)' 'MNYIELLFTTIFQEDYQQDLLMNALAEAGCDTFEELDFGFKAYMP' A
#
# COMPACT_ATOMS: atom_id res chain seq x y z
N MET A 1 -18.26 -4.57 -9.16
CA MET A 1 -17.70 -3.55 -8.25
C MET A 1 -16.30 -3.25 -8.75
N ASN A 2 -16.00 -2.00 -9.09
CA ASN A 2 -14.69 -1.62 -9.63
C ASN A 2 -13.83 -1.20 -8.45
N TYR A 3 -12.98 -2.11 -7.99
CA TYR A 3 -11.98 -1.78 -6.99
C TYR A 3 -10.80 -1.10 -7.67
N ILE A 4 -10.25 -0.08 -7.03
CA ILE A 4 -9.02 0.58 -7.46
C ILE A 4 -7.86 -0.14 -6.78
N GLU A 5 -6.99 -0.75 -7.59
CA GLU A 5 -5.72 -1.30 -7.11
C GLU A 5 -4.60 -0.26 -7.27
N LEU A 6 -3.87 -0.02 -6.17
CA LEU A 6 -2.70 0.86 -6.13
C LEU A 6 -1.48 0.01 -5.83
N LEU A 7 -0.59 -0.14 -6.80
CA LEU A 7 0.67 -0.86 -6.64
C LEU A 7 1.77 0.12 -6.24
N PHE A 8 2.35 -0.07 -5.06
CA PHE A 8 3.51 0.67 -4.60
C PHE A 8 4.74 -0.23 -4.64
N THR A 9 5.74 0.17 -5.41
CA THR A 9 7.01 -0.55 -5.53
C THR A 9 8.10 0.17 -4.75
N THR A 10 8.59 -0.44 -3.68
CA THR A 10 9.57 0.15 -2.76
C THR A 10 10.90 -0.62 -2.88
N ILE A 11 11.69 -0.29 -3.90
CA ILE A 11 12.90 -1.06 -4.27
C ILE A 11 14.07 -0.81 -3.29
N PHE A 12 14.08 0.33 -2.57
CA PHE A 12 15.20 0.77 -1.71
C PHE A 12 14.76 1.58 -0.48
N GLN A 13 13.68 1.18 0.18
CA GLN A 13 13.18 1.91 1.35
C GLN A 13 13.28 1.02 2.59
N GLU A 14 13.73 1.62 3.70
CA GLU A 14 13.69 0.96 5.02
C GLU A 14 12.23 0.64 5.38
N ASP A 15 11.99 -0.49 6.05
CA ASP A 15 10.64 -0.98 6.40
C ASP A 15 9.73 0.11 6.99
N TYR A 16 10.28 1.03 7.79
CA TYR A 16 9.53 2.13 8.39
C TYR A 16 8.82 3.05 7.37
N GLN A 17 9.38 3.20 6.16
CA GLN A 17 8.81 4.03 5.12
C GLN A 17 7.59 3.35 4.49
N GLN A 18 7.63 2.02 4.38
CA GLN A 18 6.50 1.22 3.95
C GLN A 18 5.36 1.31 4.96
N ASP A 19 5.66 1.18 6.26
CA ASP A 19 4.68 1.35 7.33
C ASP A 19 4.01 2.73 7.30
N LEU A 20 4.80 3.82 7.14
CA LEU A 20 4.25 5.18 7.05
C LEU A 20 3.32 5.36 5.84
N LEU A 21 3.70 4.79 4.70
CA LEU A 21 2.91 4.84 3.47
C LEU A 21 1.60 4.07 3.62
N MET A 22 1.64 2.86 4.17
CA MET A 22 0.44 2.06 4.43
C MET A 22 -0.51 2.77 5.39
N ASN A 23 0.01 3.39 6.45
CA ASN A 23 -0.79 4.13 7.42
C ASN A 23 -1.50 5.33 6.78
N ALA A 24 -0.77 6.12 5.98
CA ALA A 24 -1.35 7.26 5.25
C ALA A 24 -2.39 6.81 4.20
N LEU A 25 -2.17 5.67 3.54
CA LEU A 25 -3.12 5.11 2.58
C LEU A 25 -4.38 4.56 3.25
N ALA A 26 -4.25 4.03 4.47
CA ALA A 26 -5.39 3.57 5.26
C ALA A 26 -6.27 4.76 5.65
N GLU A 27 -5.67 5.88 6.08
CA GLU A 27 -6.38 7.14 6.32
C GLU A 27 -6.98 7.74 5.04
N ALA A 28 -6.35 7.51 3.89
CA ALA A 28 -6.86 7.96 2.59
C ALA A 28 -8.06 7.14 2.08
N GLY A 29 -8.37 5.98 2.70
CA GLY A 29 -9.51 5.13 2.35
C GLY A 29 -9.14 3.80 1.68
N CYS A 30 -7.88 3.37 1.73
CA CYS A 30 -7.52 2.00 1.39
C CYS A 30 -8.00 1.06 2.50
N ASP A 31 -8.73 0.01 2.13
CA ASP A 31 -9.36 -0.91 3.07
C ASP A 31 -8.54 -2.21 3.23
N THR A 32 -7.73 -2.54 2.23
CA THR A 32 -6.92 -3.77 2.22
C THR A 32 -5.53 -3.50 1.70
N PHE A 33 -4.54 -4.14 2.30
CA PHE A 33 -3.14 -4.09 1.90
C PHE A 33 -2.61 -5.50 1.70
N GLU A 34 -1.84 -5.70 0.64
CA GLU A 34 -1.17 -6.96 0.32
C GLU A 34 0.33 -6.70 0.15
N GLU A 35 1.13 -7.19 1.08
CA GLU A 35 2.58 -7.07 1.03
C GLU A 35 3.16 -7.96 -0.08
N LEU A 36 4.18 -7.46 -0.76
CA LEU A 36 4.87 -8.11 -1.87
C LEU A 36 6.38 -8.08 -1.63
N ASP A 37 7.12 -8.94 -2.33
CA ASP A 37 8.59 -8.97 -2.27
C ASP A 37 9.27 -7.62 -2.56
N PHE A 38 8.60 -6.69 -3.26
CA PHE A 38 9.13 -5.38 -3.61
C PHE A 38 8.17 -4.24 -3.27
N GLY A 39 7.48 -4.33 -2.12
CA GLY A 39 6.60 -3.29 -1.60
C GLY A 39 5.24 -3.82 -1.21
N PHE A 40 4.17 -3.15 -1.62
CA PHE A 40 2.82 -3.57 -1.27
C PHE A 40 1.77 -3.04 -2.25
N LYS A 41 0.62 -3.70 -2.28
CA LYS A 41 -0.59 -3.24 -2.96
C LYS A 41 -1.57 -2.72 -1.94
N ALA A 42 -2.30 -1.68 -2.31
CA ALA A 42 -3.42 -1.17 -1.56
C ALA A 42 -4.70 -1.23 -2.41
N TYR A 43 -5.81 -1.59 -1.81
CA TYR A 43 -7.10 -1.75 -2.48
C TYR A 43 -8.13 -0.78 -1.90
N MET A 44 -8.83 -0.09 -2.79
CA MET A 44 -9.93 0.83 -2.47
C MET A 44 -11.23 0.37 -3.15
N PRO A 45 -12.39 0.47 -2.48
CA PRO A 45 -13.71 0.14 -3.04
C PRO A 45 -14.21 1.09 -4.12
#